data_AF-A0A6S7H606-F1
#
_entry.id   AF-A0A6S7H606-F1
#
_cell.length_a   1.000
_cell.length_b   1.000
_cell.length_c   1.000
_cell.angle_alpha   90.00
_cell.angle_beta   90.00
_cell.angle_gamma   90.00
#
_symmetry.space_group_name_H-M   'P 1'
#
loop_
_entity.id
_entity.type
_entity.pdbx_description
1 polymer ?
#
loop_
_entity_poly.entity_id
_entity_poly.type
_entity_poly.pdbx_seq_one_letter_code
_entity_poly.pdbx_strand_id
1 'polypeptide(L)'
;MAIRQQLKKKGKPSKQKDGKEIDELRSGNITSDQFLQSLSVYSEFKQEEILSLLNGKELAKILKSLGKPSFLGKKKSKQIETLIHVMKT
;
A
#
# COMPACT_ATOMS: atom_id res chain seq x y z
N MET A 1 -41.17 -10.76 -31.36
CA MET A 1 -40.02 -9.85 -31.12
C MET A 1 -40.03 -9.46 -29.66
N ALA A 2 -39.08 -9.96 -28.85
CA ALA A 2 -39.01 -9.66 -27.41
C ALA A 2 -37.73 -8.88 -27.12
N ILE A 3 -37.89 -7.60 -26.81
CA ILE A 3 -36.84 -6.67 -26.39
C ILE A 3 -36.48 -7.00 -24.94
N ARG A 4 -35.34 -7.63 -24.69
CA ARG A 4 -34.76 -7.73 -23.34
C ARG A 4 -33.82 -6.55 -23.10
N GLN A 5 -34.36 -5.50 -22.48
CA GLN A 5 -33.56 -4.52 -21.78
C GLN A 5 -32.84 -5.23 -20.61
N GLN A 6 -31.51 -5.29 -20.65
CA GLN A 6 -30.72 -5.60 -19.47
C GLN A 6 -30.16 -4.30 -18.90
N LEU A 7 -30.85 -3.83 -17.88
CA LEU A 7 -30.45 -2.77 -16.97
C LEU A 7 -29.67 -3.38 -15.79
N LYS A 8 -28.67 -2.63 -15.31
CA LYS A 8 -27.98 -2.72 -14.01
C LYS A 8 -26.82 -3.72 -13.88
N LYS A 9 -25.61 -3.23 -14.17
CA LYS A 9 -24.51 -3.36 -13.19
C LYS A 9 -24.16 -1.97 -12.71
N LYS A 10 -24.78 -1.58 -11.59
CA LYS A 10 -24.36 -0.41 -10.81
C LYS A 10 -22.87 -0.60 -10.50
N GLY A 11 -22.02 0.28 -11.01
CA GLY A 11 -20.64 0.40 -10.55
C GLY A 11 -20.67 0.59 -9.04
N LYS A 12 -20.25 -0.44 -8.30
CA LYS A 12 -19.99 -0.29 -6.88
C LYS A 12 -18.85 0.72 -6.73
N PRO A 13 -18.92 1.66 -5.78
CA PRO A 13 -17.85 2.62 -5.57
C PRO A 13 -16.57 1.82 -5.24
N SER A 14 -15.54 1.99 -6.06
CA SER A 14 -14.27 1.27 -6.00
C SER A 14 -13.48 1.67 -4.76
N LYS A 15 -13.94 1.21 -3.59
CA LYS A 15 -13.26 1.24 -2.29
C LYS A 15 -12.36 0.00 -2.15
N GLN A 16 -11.66 -0.34 -3.23
CA GLN A 16 -11.03 -1.67 -3.44
C GLN A 16 -9.61 -1.61 -4.02
N LYS A 17 -9.00 -0.42 -4.12
CA LYS A 17 -7.62 -0.30 -4.62
C LYS A 17 -6.60 -0.42 -3.49
N ASP A 18 -6.81 0.30 -2.40
CA ASP A 18 -5.80 0.51 -1.35
C ASP A 18 -5.38 -0.77 -0.59
N GLY A 19 -6.25 -1.79 -0.54
CA GLY A 19 -5.93 -3.10 0.05
C GLY A 19 -5.21 -4.04 -0.92
N LYS A 20 -5.41 -3.86 -2.23
CA LYS A 20 -4.90 -4.77 -3.26
C LYS A 20 -3.37 -4.73 -3.32
N GLU A 21 -2.78 -3.54 -3.24
CA GLU A 21 -1.32 -3.40 -3.27
C GLU A 21 -0.65 -4.05 -2.04
N ILE A 22 -1.31 -4.00 -0.87
CA ILE A 22 -0.84 -4.67 0.35
C ILE A 22 -0.90 -6.19 0.20
N ASP A 23 -2.00 -6.71 -0.35
CA ASP A 23 -2.16 -8.14 -0.59
C ASP A 23 -1.16 -8.66 -1.62
N GLU A 24 -0.86 -7.87 -2.67
CA GLU A 24 0.17 -8.18 -3.66
C GLU A 24 1.58 -8.17 -3.04
N LEU A 25 1.87 -7.22 -2.14
CA LEU A 25 3.13 -7.18 -1.39
C LEU A 25 3.29 -8.42 -0.48
N ARG A 26 2.22 -8.79 0.25
CA ARG A 26 2.20 -9.96 1.14
C ARG A 26 2.37 -11.28 0.39
N SER A 27 1.76 -11.36 -0.78
CA SER A 27 1.85 -12.53 -1.67
C SER A 27 3.20 -12.63 -2.36
N GLY A 28 4.03 -11.58 -2.29
CA GLY A 28 5.31 -11.50 -3.00
C GLY A 28 5.15 -11.27 -4.51
N ASN A 29 3.96 -10.85 -4.97
CA ASN A 29 3.68 -10.55 -6.37
C ASN A 29 4.33 -9.23 -6.81
N ILE A 30 4.53 -8.30 -5.88
CA ILE A 30 5.26 -7.06 -6.08
C ILE A 30 6.41 -6.95 -5.08
N THR A 31 7.49 -6.32 -5.51
CA THR A 31 8.63 -5.99 -4.66
C THR A 31 8.32 -4.79 -3.76
N SER A 32 9.13 -4.60 -2.71
CA SER A 32 9.03 -3.42 -1.84
C SER A 32 9.16 -2.11 -2.62
N ASP A 33 10.03 -2.07 -3.64
CA ASP A 33 10.23 -0.90 -4.49
C ASP A 33 8.98 -0.58 -5.32
N GLN A 34 8.42 -1.60 -6.00
CA GLN A 34 7.17 -1.46 -6.77
C GLN A 34 5.99 -1.03 -5.89
N PHE A 35 5.93 -1.54 -4.67
CA PHE A 35 4.93 -1.13 -3.69
C PHE A 35 5.07 0.36 -3.34
N LEU A 36 6.30 0.84 -3.06
CA LEU A 36 6.56 2.25 -2.78
C LEU A 36 6.32 3.16 -4.00
N GLN A 37 6.64 2.71 -5.20
CA GLN A 37 6.32 3.44 -6.44
C GLN A 37 4.80 3.56 -6.64
N SER A 38 4.04 2.52 -6.32
CA SER A 38 2.57 2.58 -6.37
C SER A 38 2.03 3.55 -5.31
N LEU A 39 2.66 3.56 -4.14
CA LEU A 39 2.34 4.43 -3.02
C LEU A 39 2.64 5.92 -3.31
N SER A 40 3.67 6.23 -4.11
CA SER A 40 4.11 7.61 -4.36
C SER A 40 3.10 8.45 -5.15
N VAL A 41 2.15 7.80 -5.83
CA VAL A 41 1.05 8.45 -6.57
C VAL A 41 -0.03 8.99 -5.62
N TYR A 42 -0.13 8.45 -4.40
CA TYR A 42 -1.10 8.91 -3.41
C TYR A 42 -0.58 10.10 -2.61
N SER A 43 -1.50 10.88 -2.02
CA SER A 43 -1.14 11.94 -1.07
C SER A 43 -0.48 11.37 0.19
N GLU A 44 0.36 12.16 0.85
CA GLU A 44 1.07 11.77 2.08
C GLU A 44 0.14 11.20 3.16
N PHE A 45 -1.01 11.84 3.39
CA PHE A 45 -2.05 11.32 4.30
C PHE A 45 -2.49 9.90 3.94
N LYS A 46 -2.67 9.64 2.64
CA LYS A 46 -3.11 8.33 2.16
C LYS A 46 -1.97 7.31 2.18
N GLN A 47 -0.72 7.75 1.98
CA GLN A 47 0.46 6.91 2.17
C GLN A 47 0.56 6.45 3.62
N GLU A 48 0.38 7.35 4.59
CA GLU A 48 0.32 7.01 6.01
C GLU A 48 -0.78 6.01 6.31
N GLU A 49 -1.98 6.22 5.77
CA GLU A 49 -3.12 5.32 5.95
C GLU A 49 -2.78 3.90 5.47
N ILE A 50 -2.26 3.75 4.25
CA ILE A 50 -1.88 2.46 3.66
C ILE A 50 -0.73 1.81 4.46
N LEU A 51 0.32 2.56 4.79
CA LEU A 51 1.44 2.05 5.59
C LEU A 51 1.01 1.67 7.02
N SER A 52 -0.02 2.33 7.55
CA SER A 52 -0.61 1.99 8.85
C SER A 52 -1.37 0.66 8.84
N LEU A 53 -1.77 0.14 7.68
CA LEU A 53 -2.39 -1.19 7.55
C LEU A 53 -1.35 -2.33 7.63
N LEU A 54 -0.07 -2.03 7.39
CA LEU A 54 1.02 -2.98 7.54
C LEU A 54 1.42 -3.16 9.00
N ASN A 55 1.83 -4.37 9.37
CA ASN A 55 2.40 -4.62 10.69
C ASN A 55 3.88 -4.19 10.75
N GLY A 56 4.43 -4.04 11.96
CA GLY A 56 5.81 -3.57 12.13
C GLY A 56 6.87 -4.50 11.51
N LYS A 57 6.58 -5.79 11.34
CA LYS A 57 7.48 -6.75 10.67
C LYS A 57 7.47 -6.54 9.15
N GLU A 58 6.31 -6.26 8.57
CA GLU A 58 6.16 -5.93 7.15
C GLU A 58 6.87 -4.63 6.81
N LEU A 59 6.66 -3.58 7.61
CA LEU A 59 7.37 -2.31 7.46
C LEU A 59 8.89 -2.49 7.63
N ALA A 60 9.32 -3.34 8.57
CA ALA A 60 10.73 -3.68 8.73
C ALA A 60 11.31 -4.39 7.50
N LYS A 61 10.57 -5.30 6.87
CA LYS A 61 10.99 -5.97 5.64
C LYS A 61 11.17 -4.97 4.49
N ILE A 62 10.24 -4.04 4.31
CA ILE A 62 10.32 -2.98 3.30
C ILE A 62 11.54 -2.09 3.57
N LEU A 63 11.76 -1.66 4.82
CA LEU A 63 12.95 -0.86 5.15
C LEU A 63 14.25 -1.63 4.88
N LYS A 64 14.29 -2.92 5.21
CA LYS A 64 15.47 -3.76 5.00
C LYS A 64 15.79 -3.95 3.52
N SER A 65 14.78 -4.12 2.65
CA SER A 65 15.00 -4.23 1.21
C SER A 65 15.52 -2.94 0.58
N LEU A 66 15.24 -1.78 1.20
CA LEU A 66 15.76 -0.47 0.81
C LEU A 66 17.15 -0.15 1.42
N GLY A 67 17.75 -1.09 2.16
CA GLY A 67 18.99 -0.85 2.89
C GLY A 67 18.86 0.17 4.03
N LYS A 68 17.63 0.50 4.45
CA LYS A 68 17.35 1.44 5.54
C LYS A 68 17.32 0.71 6.88
N PRO A 69 17.64 1.39 7.99
CA PRO A 69 17.55 0.79 9.31
C PRO A 69 16.10 0.37 9.59
N SER A 70 15.84 -0.94 9.55
CA SER A 70 14.58 -1.48 10.04
C SER A 70 14.64 -1.37 11.56
N PHE A 71 13.96 -0.37 12.13
CA PHE A 71 13.95 -0.13 13.57
C PHE A 71 13.17 -1.24 14.32
N LEU A 72 13.68 -2.47 14.27
CA LEU A 72 13.18 -3.63 14.97
C LEU A 72 13.11 -3.30 16.47
N GLY A 73 11.89 -3.13 16.99
CA GLY A 73 11.63 -2.75 18.38
C GLY A 73 11.34 -1.26 18.63
N LYS A 74 11.48 -0.36 17.64
CA LYS A 74 10.99 1.03 17.76
C LYS A 74 9.59 1.18 17.19
N LYS A 75 8.88 2.18 17.71
CA LYS A 75 7.48 2.54 17.38
C LYS A 75 7.24 2.46 15.87
N LYS A 76 6.19 1.73 15.47
CA LYS A 76 5.68 1.61 14.10
C LYS A 76 5.62 2.95 13.36
N SER A 77 5.29 4.04 14.07
CA SER A 77 5.30 5.41 13.54
C SER A 77 6.62 5.81 12.90
N LYS A 78 7.76 5.50 13.53
CA LYS A 78 9.09 5.84 12.97
C LYS A 78 9.39 5.09 11.67
N GLN A 79 8.89 3.86 11.54
CA GLN A 79 9.05 3.09 10.31
C GLN A 79 8.24 3.71 9.17
N ILE A 80 7.01 4.15 9.45
CA ILE A 80 6.13 4.85 8.49
C ILE A 80 6.77 6.18 8.07
N GLU A 81 7.18 7.02 9.03
CA GLU A 81 7.87 8.29 8.78
C GLU A 81 9.11 8.09 7.88
N THR A 82 9.89 7.04 8.14
CA THR A 82 11.09 6.74 7.34
C THR A 82 10.72 6.33 5.91
N LEU A 83 9.67 5.52 5.72
CA LEU A 83 9.23 5.11 4.38
C LEU A 83 8.71 6.31 3.58
N ILE A 84 7.94 7.20 4.20
CA ILE A 84 7.46 8.43 3.57
C ILE A 84 8.64 9.32 3.19
N HIS A 85 9.62 9.46 4.07
CA HIS A 85 10.82 10.22 3.77
C HIS A 85 11.60 9.64 2.58
N VAL A 86 11.74 8.30 2.51
CA VAL A 86 12.38 7.62 1.38
C VAL A 86 11.65 7.88 0.06
N MET A 87 10.32 7.97 0.08
CA MET A 87 9.55 8.27 -1.13
C MET A 87 9.67 9.73 -1.60
N LYS A 88 10.16 10.63 -0.73
CA LYS A 88 10.39 12.05 -1.04
C LYS A 88 11.82 12.33 -1.52
N THR A 89 12.74 11.39 -1.34
CA THR A 89 14.16 11.53 -1.72
C THR A 89 14.41 10.96 -3.11
#